data_AF-A0AAU2IWI7-F1
#
_entry.id   AF-A0AAU2IWI7-F1
#
_cell.length_a   1.000
_cell.length_b   1.000
_cell.length_c   1.000
_cell.angle_alpha   90.00
_cell.angle_beta   90.00
_cell.angle_gamma   90.00
#
_symmetry.space_group_name_H-M   'P 1'
#
loop_
_entity.id
_entity.type
_entity.pdbx_description
1 polymer ?
#
loop_
_entity_poly.entity_id
_entity_poly.type
_entity_poly.pdbx_seq_one_letter_code
_entity_poly.pdbx_strand_id
1 'polypeptide(L)'
;MTGGREKLFVLEASGGGRLFSVNPDGSDKQVVVTGCRIPDGVAVDVVAGHIYWTNMGLPPENDGSIERVDLDGGNRTTIVPGGVTHTPKQLHLEAAGRKLYWGDREGMRVMRCDLDGSNVETLVQTGRGEDDRRDETRWCVGVAVDPVGGHLYWTQKGPSDAGLGKILRAGVDLPAGEGPAGRGDIEVLFEGLPEPIDLELDLAERTLYWTDRGDPPRGNSVNRSPMDPPYGRRTPEILLTHLMEGIGLALDRDAGRMYVTDLAGNVYAADLDGSNRTEILVLQGNLTGIAHTVLPAGTSV
;
A
#
# COMPACT_ATOMS: atom_id res chain seq x y z
N MET A 1 -28.95 -5.26 11.55
CA MET A 1 -27.80 -4.37 11.79
C MET A 1 -26.92 -5.01 12.83
N THR A 2 -26.03 -5.93 12.42
CA THR A 2 -25.01 -6.50 13.32
C THR A 2 -23.92 -5.44 13.48
N GLY A 3 -23.82 -4.84 14.67
CA GLY A 3 -22.90 -3.74 14.97
C GLY A 3 -21.45 -4.19 14.94
N GLY A 4 -20.84 -4.15 13.76
CA GLY A 4 -19.40 -4.30 13.61
C GLY A 4 -18.66 -3.09 14.21
N ARG A 5 -17.37 -3.29 14.50
CA ARG A 5 -16.51 -2.26 15.09
C ARG A 5 -15.43 -1.86 14.10
N GLU A 6 -15.38 -0.58 13.75
CA GLU A 6 -14.32 -0.02 12.91
C GLU A 6 -12.97 -0.07 13.63
N LYS A 7 -11.94 -0.47 12.90
CA LYS A 7 -10.55 -0.47 13.34
C LYS A 7 -9.62 -0.04 12.22
N LEU A 8 -8.61 0.72 12.61
CA LEU A 8 -7.43 1.00 11.82
C LEU A 8 -6.29 0.11 12.34
N PHE A 9 -5.56 -0.52 11.42
CA PHE A 9 -4.33 -1.24 11.69
C PHE A 9 -3.18 -0.45 11.07
N VAL A 10 -2.21 -0.06 11.88
CA VAL A 10 -1.17 0.89 11.49
C VAL A 10 0.20 0.34 11.85
N LEU A 11 1.12 0.43 10.89
CA LEU A 11 2.51 0.06 11.08
C LEU A 11 3.33 1.27 11.53
N GLU A 12 4.21 1.03 12.50
CA GLU A 12 5.30 1.95 12.84
C GLU A 12 6.62 1.28 12.47
N ALA A 13 7.42 1.94 11.64
CA ALA A 13 8.74 1.47 11.22
C ALA A 13 9.84 1.74 12.26
N SER A 14 9.69 2.80 13.06
CA SER A 14 10.62 3.17 14.12
C SER A 14 10.49 2.30 15.38
N GLY A 15 11.39 2.50 16.35
CA GLY A 15 11.23 1.94 17.70
C GLY A 15 11.32 0.42 17.78
N GLY A 16 11.97 -0.24 16.81
CA GLY A 16 12.02 -1.70 16.72
C GLY A 16 10.85 -2.33 15.95
N GLY A 17 9.97 -1.50 15.41
CA GLY A 17 8.87 -1.85 14.53
C GLY A 17 7.69 -2.53 15.22
N ARG A 18 6.48 -2.04 14.95
CA ARG A 18 5.25 -2.59 15.52
C ARG A 18 4.06 -2.44 14.58
N LEU A 19 3.07 -3.31 14.80
CA LEU A 19 1.71 -3.18 14.31
C LEU A 19 0.82 -2.84 15.50
N PHE A 20 0.03 -1.79 15.40
CA PHE A 20 -0.98 -1.45 16.40
C PHE A 20 -2.35 -1.26 15.76
N SER A 21 -3.40 -1.51 16.53
CA SER A 21 -4.77 -1.17 16.16
C SER A 21 -5.21 0.10 16.89
N VAL A 22 -6.16 0.84 16.32
CA VAL A 22 -6.80 2.01 16.95
C VAL A 22 -8.19 2.20 16.33
N ASN A 23 -9.13 2.76 17.09
CA ASN A 23 -10.41 3.17 16.50
C ASN A 23 -10.21 4.42 15.61
N PRO A 24 -11.09 4.68 14.63
CA PRO A 24 -11.03 5.90 13.82
C PRO A 24 -11.19 7.22 14.59
N ASP A 25 -11.66 7.18 15.83
CA ASP A 25 -11.72 8.34 16.74
C ASP A 25 -10.47 8.50 17.62
N GLY A 26 -9.44 7.65 17.42
CA GLY A 26 -8.19 7.65 18.17
C GLY A 26 -8.23 6.85 19.48
N SER A 27 -9.41 6.37 19.88
CA SER A 27 -9.55 5.58 21.11
C SER A 27 -9.15 4.10 20.94
N ASP A 28 -8.99 3.40 22.05
CA ASP A 28 -8.62 1.98 22.12
C ASP A 28 -7.44 1.59 21.22
N LYS A 29 -6.34 2.35 21.38
CA LYS A 29 -5.07 2.01 20.76
C LYS A 29 -4.46 0.80 21.47
N GLN A 30 -4.18 -0.28 20.74
CA GLN A 30 -3.59 -1.51 21.25
C GLN A 30 -2.41 -1.95 20.37
N VAL A 31 -1.30 -2.38 20.99
CA VAL A 31 -0.19 -2.99 20.24
C VAL A 31 -0.55 -4.44 19.94
N VAL A 32 -0.55 -4.81 18.66
CA VAL A 32 -0.90 -6.16 18.20
C VAL A 32 0.36 -7.00 18.02
N VAL A 33 1.40 -6.43 17.40
CA VAL A 33 2.68 -7.12 17.15
C VAL A 33 3.85 -6.17 17.43
N THR A 34 4.92 -6.71 18.01
CA THR A 34 6.21 -6.02 18.19
C THR A 34 7.32 -6.74 17.43
N GLY A 35 8.45 -6.07 17.22
CA GLY A 35 9.59 -6.66 16.52
C GLY A 35 9.30 -6.90 15.04
N CYS A 36 8.63 -5.96 14.39
CA CYS A 36 8.45 -5.96 12.94
C CYS A 36 9.71 -5.36 12.31
N ARG A 37 10.32 -6.01 11.31
CA ARG A 37 11.63 -5.59 10.81
C ARG A 37 11.50 -4.50 9.74
N ILE A 38 11.35 -3.26 10.22
CA ILE A 38 11.10 -2.05 9.41
C ILE A 38 9.86 -2.26 8.51
N PRO A 39 8.66 -2.41 9.12
CA PRO A 39 7.45 -2.74 8.38
C PRO A 39 6.96 -1.60 7.49
N ASP A 40 6.28 -1.95 6.39
CA ASP A 40 5.82 -0.95 5.41
C ASP A 40 4.35 -1.12 5.00
N GLY A 41 3.97 -2.19 4.30
CA GLY A 41 2.58 -2.44 3.87
C GLY A 41 1.81 -3.34 4.84
N VAL A 42 0.50 -3.11 5.00
CA VAL A 42 -0.39 -3.93 5.83
C VAL A 42 -1.72 -4.19 5.12
N ALA A 43 -2.27 -5.39 5.29
CA ALA A 43 -3.60 -5.76 4.81
C ALA A 43 -4.30 -6.66 5.83
N VAL A 44 -5.65 -6.60 5.90
CA VAL A 44 -6.44 -7.36 6.88
C VAL A 44 -7.51 -8.18 6.17
N ASP A 45 -7.47 -9.50 6.35
CA ASP A 45 -8.51 -10.42 5.92
C ASP A 45 -9.39 -10.79 7.12
N VAL A 46 -10.51 -10.09 7.28
CA VAL A 46 -11.47 -10.34 8.37
C VAL A 46 -12.12 -11.72 8.25
N VAL A 47 -12.34 -12.19 7.01
CA VAL A 47 -13.03 -13.45 6.75
C VAL A 47 -12.14 -14.63 7.11
N ALA A 48 -10.86 -14.56 6.73
CA ALA A 48 -9.87 -15.57 7.10
C ALA A 48 -9.32 -15.39 8.52
N GLY A 49 -9.53 -14.23 9.13
CA GLY A 49 -9.08 -13.94 10.49
C GLY A 49 -7.60 -13.62 10.59
N HIS A 50 -7.01 -12.97 9.58
CA HIS A 50 -5.57 -12.71 9.52
C HIS A 50 -5.22 -11.26 9.23
N ILE A 51 -4.09 -10.80 9.79
CA ILE A 51 -3.44 -9.54 9.45
C ILE A 51 -2.09 -9.88 8.81
N TYR A 52 -1.83 -9.30 7.64
CA TYR A 52 -0.61 -9.49 6.86
C TYR A 52 0.19 -8.21 6.84
N TRP A 53 1.52 -8.29 6.89
CA TRP A 53 2.37 -7.13 6.70
C TRP A 53 3.70 -7.48 6.03
N THR A 54 4.28 -6.48 5.36
CA THR A 54 5.61 -6.57 4.79
C THR A 54 6.65 -6.05 5.78
N ASN A 55 7.80 -6.72 5.83
CA ASN A 55 9.00 -6.25 6.51
C ASN A 55 10.03 -5.93 5.44
N MET A 56 10.46 -4.68 5.34
CA MET A 56 11.39 -4.25 4.30
C MET A 56 12.73 -4.96 4.36
N GLY A 57 13.18 -5.31 5.57
CA GLY A 57 14.55 -5.72 5.76
C GLY A 57 15.54 -4.58 5.55
N LEU A 58 16.79 -4.93 5.24
CA LEU A 58 17.82 -3.93 4.97
C LEU A 58 17.91 -3.70 3.46
N PRO A 59 17.74 -2.47 2.94
CA PRO A 59 17.73 -2.22 1.50
C PRO A 59 18.89 -2.82 0.69
N PRO A 60 20.14 -2.91 1.19
CA PRO A 60 21.23 -3.57 0.48
C PRO A 60 21.12 -5.11 0.42
N GLU A 61 20.33 -5.72 1.30
CA GLU A 61 20.23 -7.16 1.49
C GLU A 61 18.91 -7.69 0.92
N ASN A 62 18.94 -8.83 0.23
CA ASN A 62 17.73 -9.50 -0.27
C ASN A 62 17.08 -10.32 0.86
N ASP A 63 16.65 -9.64 1.92
CA ASP A 63 16.20 -10.28 3.15
C ASP A 63 14.80 -9.82 3.62
N GLY A 64 14.08 -9.04 2.81
CA GLY A 64 12.68 -8.69 3.03
C GLY A 64 11.76 -9.91 3.19
N SER A 65 10.71 -9.75 4.00
CA SER A 65 9.76 -10.85 4.31
C SER A 65 8.32 -10.36 4.33
N ILE A 66 7.38 -11.30 4.26
CA ILE A 66 5.96 -11.05 4.53
C ILE A 66 5.54 -12.00 5.64
N GLU A 67 4.90 -11.44 6.65
CA GLU A 67 4.44 -12.16 7.82
C GLU A 67 2.95 -11.95 8.03
N ARG A 68 2.35 -12.84 8.81
CA ARG A 68 0.96 -12.73 9.25
C ARG A 68 0.79 -13.09 10.71
N VAL A 69 -0.27 -12.59 11.31
CA VAL A 69 -0.84 -13.01 12.60
C VAL A 69 -2.33 -13.26 12.44
N ASP A 70 -2.93 -13.91 13.42
CA ASP A 70 -4.38 -13.88 13.59
C ASP A 70 -4.84 -12.48 14.04
N LEU A 71 -6.14 -12.18 13.92
CA LEU A 71 -6.69 -10.86 14.29
C LEU A 71 -6.40 -10.44 15.74
N ASP A 72 -6.20 -11.41 16.64
CA ASP A 72 -5.85 -11.20 18.05
C ASP A 72 -4.33 -11.08 18.31
N GLY A 73 -3.52 -11.04 17.25
CA GLY A 73 -2.05 -10.96 17.31
C GLY A 73 -1.35 -12.31 17.55
N GLY A 74 -2.10 -13.41 17.70
CA GLY A 74 -1.57 -14.76 17.85
C GLY A 74 -0.99 -15.35 16.56
N ASN A 75 -0.40 -16.55 16.68
CA ASN A 75 0.00 -17.40 15.54
C ASN A 75 0.88 -16.72 14.47
N ARG A 76 1.79 -15.85 14.91
CA ARG A 76 2.75 -15.16 14.03
C ARG A 76 3.50 -16.16 13.14
N THR A 77 3.39 -15.99 11.84
CA THR A 77 3.94 -16.89 10.82
C THR A 77 4.59 -16.08 9.70
N THR A 78 5.80 -16.44 9.30
CA THR A 78 6.41 -15.94 8.06
C THR A 78 5.87 -16.71 6.88
N ILE A 79 5.15 -16.03 5.98
CA ILE A 79 4.56 -16.65 4.79
C ILE A 79 5.44 -16.47 3.54
N VAL A 80 6.21 -15.38 3.48
CA VAL A 80 7.26 -15.18 2.46
C VAL A 80 8.57 -14.94 3.20
N PRO A 81 9.52 -15.89 3.18
CA PRO A 81 10.80 -15.73 3.88
C PRO A 81 11.78 -14.84 3.11
N GLY A 82 12.82 -14.40 3.80
CA GLY A 82 13.95 -13.68 3.20
C GLY A 82 14.58 -14.46 2.03
N GLY A 83 15.05 -13.72 1.02
CA GLY A 83 15.60 -14.27 -0.21
C GLY A 83 14.60 -14.39 -1.36
N VAL A 84 13.29 -14.33 -1.08
CA VAL A 84 12.23 -14.40 -2.11
C VAL A 84 11.91 -13.01 -2.67
N THR A 85 11.69 -12.04 -1.79
CA THR A 85 11.45 -10.63 -2.09
C THR A 85 12.53 -9.79 -1.46
N HIS A 86 12.95 -8.70 -2.11
CA HIS A 86 14.11 -7.93 -1.66
C HIS A 86 13.74 -6.96 -0.55
N THR A 87 12.87 -6.01 -0.88
CA THR A 87 12.42 -4.95 0.02
C THR A 87 10.93 -4.69 -0.22
N PRO A 88 10.06 -5.62 0.22
CA PRO A 88 8.63 -5.52 -0.01
C PRO A 88 8.05 -4.26 0.63
N LYS A 89 7.08 -3.66 -0.04
CA LYS A 89 6.45 -2.38 0.29
C LYS A 89 4.95 -2.57 0.53
N GLN A 90 4.13 -1.67 0.04
CA GLN A 90 2.68 -1.63 0.18
C GLN A 90 2.09 -2.97 -0.28
N LEU A 91 1.08 -3.41 0.47
CA LEU A 91 0.50 -4.74 0.38
C LEU A 91 -0.99 -4.62 0.13
N HIS A 92 -1.47 -5.27 -0.92
CA HIS A 92 -2.89 -5.29 -1.26
C HIS A 92 -3.45 -6.71 -1.15
N LEU A 93 -4.60 -6.84 -0.49
CA LEU A 93 -5.35 -8.08 -0.38
C LEU A 93 -6.50 -8.08 -1.39
N GLU A 94 -6.49 -9.04 -2.30
CA GLU A 94 -7.64 -9.35 -3.14
C GLU A 94 -8.33 -10.59 -2.55
N ALA A 95 -9.36 -10.35 -1.74
CA ALA A 95 -9.97 -11.38 -0.89
C ALA A 95 -10.73 -12.45 -1.69
N ALA A 96 -11.34 -12.11 -2.83
CA ALA A 96 -12.19 -13.04 -3.58
C ALA A 96 -11.35 -14.08 -4.34
N GLY A 97 -10.28 -13.66 -4.99
CA GLY A 97 -9.29 -14.54 -5.62
C GLY A 97 -8.22 -15.06 -4.67
N ARG A 98 -8.26 -14.66 -3.39
CA ARG A 98 -7.37 -15.14 -2.32
C ARG A 98 -5.89 -14.91 -2.63
N LYS A 99 -5.56 -13.70 -3.06
CA LYS A 99 -4.19 -13.31 -3.41
C LYS A 99 -3.73 -12.10 -2.61
N LEU A 100 -2.44 -12.10 -2.29
CA LEU A 100 -1.72 -10.91 -1.81
C LEU A 100 -0.84 -10.37 -2.94
N TYR A 101 -0.77 -9.05 -3.07
CA TYR A 101 0.05 -8.34 -4.04
C TYR A 101 0.94 -7.33 -3.33
N TRP A 102 2.20 -7.18 -3.76
CA TRP A 102 3.10 -6.17 -3.21
C TRP A 102 4.07 -5.60 -4.25
N GLY A 103 4.50 -4.36 -4.03
CA GLY A 103 5.69 -3.81 -4.68
C GLY A 103 6.97 -4.27 -3.98
N ASP A 104 8.01 -4.56 -4.74
CA ASP A 104 9.34 -4.91 -4.25
C ASP A 104 10.36 -3.88 -4.77
N ARG A 105 10.77 -2.98 -3.87
CA ARG A 105 11.44 -1.72 -4.24
C ARG A 105 12.80 -1.98 -4.90
N GLU A 106 13.76 -2.51 -4.14
CA GLU A 106 15.10 -2.84 -4.64
C GLU A 106 15.14 -4.11 -5.49
N GLY A 107 14.10 -4.94 -5.43
CA GLY A 107 13.94 -6.06 -6.37
C GLY A 107 13.39 -5.62 -7.72
N MET A 108 12.85 -4.40 -7.83
CA MET A 108 12.30 -3.81 -9.05
C MET A 108 11.16 -4.64 -9.64
N ARG A 109 10.22 -5.06 -8.78
CA ARG A 109 9.14 -5.98 -9.14
C ARG A 109 7.79 -5.56 -8.58
N VAL A 110 6.73 -6.01 -9.25
CA VAL A 110 5.41 -6.22 -8.65
C VAL A 110 5.17 -7.71 -8.57
N MET A 111 4.77 -8.20 -7.40
CA MET A 111 4.68 -9.63 -7.10
C MET A 111 3.33 -9.99 -6.48
N ARG A 112 2.96 -11.28 -6.56
CA ARG A 112 1.79 -11.84 -5.87
C ARG A 112 2.06 -13.22 -5.29
N CYS A 113 1.21 -13.66 -4.36
CA CYS A 113 1.17 -15.04 -3.86
C CYS A 113 -0.24 -15.41 -3.39
N ASP A 114 -0.46 -16.69 -3.08
CA ASP A 114 -1.63 -17.13 -2.31
C ASP A 114 -1.55 -16.63 -0.87
N LEU A 115 -2.70 -16.59 -0.17
CA LEU A 115 -2.78 -16.09 1.22
C LEU A 115 -1.94 -16.86 2.25
N ASP A 116 -1.43 -18.04 1.90
CA ASP A 116 -0.51 -18.84 2.73
C ASP A 116 0.97 -18.64 2.36
N GLY A 117 1.26 -17.79 1.37
CA GLY A 117 2.60 -17.52 0.86
C GLY A 117 3.07 -18.46 -0.25
N SER A 118 2.28 -19.46 -0.63
CA SER A 118 2.59 -20.32 -1.76
C SER A 118 2.36 -19.62 -3.11
N ASN A 119 2.86 -20.23 -4.19
CA ASN A 119 2.67 -19.74 -5.56
C ASN A 119 3.10 -18.27 -5.75
N VAL A 120 4.30 -17.93 -5.24
CA VAL A 120 4.90 -16.61 -5.45
C VAL A 120 5.22 -16.40 -6.93
N GLU A 121 4.70 -15.32 -7.49
CA GLU A 121 4.83 -14.96 -8.90
C GLU A 121 5.32 -13.51 -9.05
N THR A 122 6.15 -13.27 -10.05
CA THR A 122 6.52 -11.90 -10.48
C THR A 122 5.63 -11.50 -11.66
N LEU A 123 4.88 -10.42 -11.51
CA LEU A 123 3.93 -9.90 -12.51
C LEU A 123 4.54 -8.81 -13.40
N VAL A 124 5.47 -8.04 -12.84
CA VAL A 124 6.22 -6.98 -13.50
C VAL A 124 7.67 -7.02 -13.01
N GLN A 125 8.64 -6.86 -13.90
CA GLN A 125 10.06 -6.71 -13.57
C GLN A 125 10.63 -5.52 -14.34
N THR A 126 11.00 -4.45 -13.65
CA THR A 126 11.40 -3.18 -14.27
C THR A 126 12.92 -3.04 -14.41
N GLY A 127 13.74 -3.92 -13.82
CA GLY A 127 15.20 -3.90 -13.93
C GLY A 127 15.88 -5.12 -13.31
N ARG A 128 17.18 -5.30 -13.50
CA ARG A 128 17.99 -6.40 -12.91
C ARG A 128 19.42 -5.98 -12.58
N GLY A 129 19.94 -6.48 -11.47
CA GLY A 129 21.33 -6.23 -11.05
C GLY A 129 21.53 -4.89 -10.34
N GLU A 130 22.76 -4.66 -9.90
CA GLU A 130 23.12 -3.51 -9.05
C GLU A 130 22.92 -2.16 -9.73
N ASP A 131 23.23 -2.06 -11.02
CA ASP A 131 23.17 -0.78 -11.74
C ASP A 131 21.71 -0.32 -11.91
N ASP A 132 20.83 -1.21 -12.34
CA ASP A 132 19.39 -0.93 -12.42
C ASP A 132 18.80 -0.65 -11.02
N ARG A 133 19.27 -1.34 -9.97
CA ARG A 133 18.77 -1.12 -8.61
C ARG A 133 19.03 0.30 -8.09
N ARG A 134 20.09 0.97 -8.56
CA ARG A 134 20.37 2.37 -8.20
C ARG A 134 19.47 3.37 -8.91
N ASP A 135 18.76 2.95 -9.95
CA ASP A 135 17.80 3.77 -10.67
C ASP A 135 16.44 3.73 -9.96
N GLU A 136 16.19 4.72 -9.10
CA GLU A 136 14.95 4.81 -8.32
C GLU A 136 13.68 4.92 -9.20
N THR A 137 13.82 5.24 -10.49
CA THR A 137 12.67 5.24 -11.42
C THR A 137 12.16 3.83 -11.71
N ARG A 138 12.92 2.78 -11.36
CA ARG A 138 12.54 1.37 -11.51
C ARG A 138 11.89 0.79 -10.25
N TRP A 139 11.96 1.50 -9.13
CA TRP A 139 11.48 1.01 -7.85
C TRP A 139 9.96 0.97 -7.78
N CYS A 140 9.39 -0.23 -7.67
CA CYS A 140 7.96 -0.45 -7.51
C CYS A 140 7.58 -0.39 -6.02
N VAL A 141 6.49 0.29 -5.68
CA VAL A 141 6.11 0.56 -4.27
C VAL A 141 4.65 0.18 -3.97
N GLY A 142 3.70 1.06 -4.28
CA GLY A 142 2.26 0.88 -4.15
C GLY A 142 1.71 -0.13 -5.14
N VAL A 143 0.67 -0.85 -4.76
CA VAL A 143 -0.04 -1.76 -5.66
C VAL A 143 -1.52 -1.86 -5.28
N ALA A 144 -2.39 -1.95 -6.28
CA ALA A 144 -3.79 -2.34 -6.10
C ALA A 144 -4.30 -3.08 -7.34
N VAL A 145 -5.40 -3.81 -7.22
CA VAL A 145 -5.97 -4.58 -8.33
C VAL A 145 -7.44 -4.25 -8.56
N ASP A 146 -7.83 -4.14 -9.82
CA ASP A 146 -9.21 -4.16 -10.30
C ASP A 146 -9.48 -5.55 -10.90
N PRO A 147 -9.98 -6.51 -10.11
CA PRO A 147 -10.22 -7.87 -10.60
C PRO A 147 -11.37 -7.93 -11.62
N VAL A 148 -12.31 -6.98 -11.57
CA VAL A 148 -13.44 -6.92 -12.51
C VAL A 148 -13.00 -6.39 -13.86
N GLY A 149 -12.20 -5.32 -13.85
CA GLY A 149 -11.59 -4.76 -15.04
C GLY A 149 -10.38 -5.55 -15.55
N GLY A 150 -9.84 -6.48 -14.74
CA GLY A 150 -8.71 -7.34 -15.09
C GLY A 150 -7.35 -6.63 -15.09
N HIS A 151 -7.18 -5.56 -14.30
CA HIS A 151 -5.94 -4.77 -14.26
C HIS A 151 -5.27 -4.75 -12.88
N LEU A 152 -3.95 -4.77 -12.85
CA LEU A 152 -3.17 -4.30 -11.69
C LEU A 152 -2.65 -2.89 -11.91
N TYR A 153 -2.48 -2.14 -10.83
CA TYR A 153 -1.97 -0.78 -10.79
C TYR A 153 -0.79 -0.74 -9.84
N TRP A 154 0.26 0.01 -10.16
CA TRP A 154 1.39 0.21 -9.26
C TRP A 154 2.02 1.59 -9.38
N THR A 155 2.68 2.03 -8.30
CA THR A 155 3.52 3.22 -8.31
C THR A 155 4.97 2.85 -8.59
N GLN A 156 5.66 3.72 -9.34
CA GLN A 156 7.12 3.75 -9.44
C GLN A 156 7.60 5.11 -8.95
N LYS A 157 8.33 5.15 -7.83
CA LYS A 157 8.55 6.40 -7.09
C LYS A 157 9.46 7.42 -7.79
N GLY A 158 10.58 7.01 -8.37
CA GLY A 158 11.64 7.94 -8.77
C GLY A 158 12.35 8.56 -7.56
N PRO A 159 13.47 9.30 -7.75
CA PRO A 159 14.14 9.97 -6.62
C PRO A 159 13.25 11.04 -5.99
N SER A 160 13.43 11.29 -4.69
CA SER A 160 12.68 12.32 -3.96
C SER A 160 12.78 13.68 -4.65
N ASP A 161 11.62 14.34 -4.83
CA ASP A 161 11.47 15.65 -5.48
C ASP A 161 11.96 15.75 -6.93
N ALA A 162 12.27 14.62 -7.57
CA ALA A 162 12.81 14.65 -8.93
C ALA A 162 11.73 14.84 -10.00
N GLY A 163 10.45 14.64 -9.67
CA GLY A 163 9.38 14.70 -10.66
C GLY A 163 9.53 13.62 -11.72
N LEU A 164 10.00 12.43 -11.34
CA LEU A 164 10.21 11.29 -12.24
C LEU A 164 9.29 10.11 -11.90
N GLY A 165 8.44 10.26 -10.89
CA GLY A 165 7.49 9.26 -10.45
C GLY A 165 6.41 8.98 -11.47
N LYS A 166 5.89 7.75 -11.43
CA LYS A 166 4.87 7.25 -12.35
C LYS A 166 3.83 6.42 -11.60
N ILE A 167 2.62 6.39 -12.16
CA ILE A 167 1.63 5.36 -11.86
C ILE A 167 1.32 4.64 -13.17
N LEU A 168 1.36 3.33 -13.13
CA LEU A 168 1.21 2.46 -14.29
C LEU A 168 0.13 1.42 -14.02
N ARG A 169 -0.40 0.83 -15.09
CA ARG A 169 -1.25 -0.36 -15.03
C ARG A 169 -0.90 -1.36 -16.13
N ALA A 170 -1.33 -2.60 -15.94
CA ALA A 170 -1.26 -3.66 -16.93
C ALA A 170 -2.34 -4.72 -16.63
N GLY A 171 -2.54 -5.71 -17.50
CA GLY A 171 -3.42 -6.84 -17.20
C GLY A 171 -2.94 -7.61 -15.96
N VAL A 172 -3.84 -8.08 -15.10
CA VAL A 172 -3.43 -8.86 -13.89
C VAL A 172 -2.56 -10.05 -14.27
N ASP A 173 -2.95 -10.78 -15.31
CA ASP A 173 -2.18 -11.89 -15.85
C ASP A 173 -1.29 -11.45 -17.01
N LEU A 174 -0.20 -12.18 -17.21
CA LEU A 174 0.73 -11.94 -18.30
C LEU A 174 0.08 -12.24 -19.66
N PRO A 175 0.32 -11.40 -20.68
CA PRO A 175 -0.03 -11.76 -22.05
C PRO A 175 0.62 -13.08 -22.49
N ALA A 176 -0.08 -13.84 -23.33
CA ALA A 176 0.37 -15.16 -23.75
C ALA A 176 1.74 -15.09 -24.45
N GLY A 177 2.72 -15.83 -23.93
CA GLY A 177 4.08 -15.88 -24.46
C GLY A 177 5.00 -14.75 -24.01
N GLU A 178 4.51 -13.81 -23.20
CA GLU A 178 5.29 -12.72 -22.63
C GLU A 178 5.73 -13.02 -21.19
N GLY A 179 6.82 -12.39 -20.77
CA GLY A 179 7.34 -12.49 -19.40
C GLY A 179 7.25 -11.14 -18.67
N PRO A 180 7.42 -11.13 -17.34
CA PRO A 180 7.22 -9.92 -16.52
C PRO A 180 8.17 -8.76 -16.86
N ALA A 181 9.33 -9.05 -17.47
CA ALA A 181 10.29 -8.03 -17.88
C ALA A 181 10.05 -7.46 -19.28
N GLY A 182 9.18 -8.09 -20.07
CA GLY A 182 8.97 -7.76 -21.48
C GLY A 182 7.50 -7.69 -21.87
N ARG A 183 6.61 -7.56 -20.89
CA ARG A 183 5.17 -7.47 -21.13
C ARG A 183 4.84 -6.14 -21.83
N GLY A 184 4.17 -6.22 -22.98
CA GLY A 184 3.91 -5.09 -23.87
C GLY A 184 2.64 -4.31 -23.54
N ASP A 185 1.85 -4.78 -22.57
CA ASP A 185 0.54 -4.25 -22.18
C ASP A 185 0.59 -3.21 -21.05
N ILE A 186 1.77 -2.73 -20.68
CA ILE A 186 1.94 -1.68 -19.66
C ILE A 186 1.46 -0.33 -20.21
N GLU A 187 0.52 0.29 -19.51
CA GLU A 187 0.06 1.66 -19.74
C GLU A 187 0.62 2.58 -18.65
N VAL A 188 1.22 3.69 -19.05
CA VAL A 188 1.57 4.79 -18.13
C VAL A 188 0.34 5.68 -17.96
N LEU A 189 -0.21 5.73 -16.75
CA LEU A 189 -1.39 6.54 -16.43
C LEU A 189 -1.00 7.96 -16.03
N PHE A 190 0.06 8.07 -15.26
CA PHE A 190 0.63 9.32 -14.77
C PHE A 190 2.14 9.25 -14.85
N GLU A 191 2.75 10.37 -15.21
CA GLU A 191 4.20 10.57 -15.19
C GLU A 191 4.52 11.98 -14.71
N GLY A 192 5.77 12.19 -14.30
CA GLY A 192 6.18 13.48 -13.77
C GLY A 192 5.66 13.73 -12.35
N LEU A 193 5.30 12.67 -11.61
CA LEU A 193 4.85 12.75 -10.23
C LEU A 193 6.04 13.00 -9.29
N PRO A 194 5.86 13.73 -8.17
CA PRO A 194 6.93 13.99 -7.21
C PRO A 194 7.60 12.71 -6.70
N GLU A 195 6.86 11.86 -6.00
CA GLU A 195 7.32 10.59 -5.44
C GLU A 195 6.10 9.76 -4.98
N PRO A 196 5.37 9.09 -5.90
CA PRO A 196 4.14 8.37 -5.57
C PRO A 196 4.44 7.11 -4.75
N ILE A 197 3.72 6.91 -3.64
CA ILE A 197 3.97 5.83 -2.69
C ILE A 197 2.87 4.79 -2.71
N ASP A 198 1.77 5.03 -1.99
CA ASP A 198 0.67 4.09 -1.84
C ASP A 198 -0.50 4.47 -2.75
N LEU A 199 -1.32 3.49 -3.14
CA LEU A 199 -2.47 3.73 -3.99
C LEU A 199 -3.64 2.80 -3.64
N GLU A 200 -4.85 3.33 -3.72
CA GLU A 200 -6.10 2.63 -3.43
C GLU A 200 -7.12 2.86 -4.55
N LEU A 201 -8.01 1.89 -4.74
CA LEU A 201 -9.04 1.92 -5.78
C LEU A 201 -10.45 1.93 -5.18
N ASP A 202 -11.22 2.94 -5.55
CA ASP A 202 -12.67 2.88 -5.47
C ASP A 202 -13.21 2.31 -6.78
N LEU A 203 -13.46 1.00 -6.82
CA LEU A 203 -13.95 0.30 -8.01
C LEU A 203 -15.42 0.63 -8.32
N ALA A 204 -16.20 1.05 -7.33
CA ALA A 204 -17.61 1.41 -7.53
C ALA A 204 -17.72 2.75 -8.25
N GLU A 205 -16.98 3.75 -7.77
CA GLU A 205 -16.91 5.08 -8.36
C GLU A 205 -15.82 5.20 -9.45
N ARG A 206 -15.12 4.10 -9.74
CA ARG A 206 -14.01 4.01 -10.71
C ARG A 206 -12.99 5.14 -10.52
N THR A 207 -12.54 5.33 -9.29
CA THR A 207 -11.62 6.41 -8.89
C THR A 207 -10.34 5.82 -8.28
N LEU A 208 -9.20 6.31 -8.73
CA LEU A 208 -7.88 6.01 -8.19
C LEU A 208 -7.49 7.10 -7.19
N TYR A 209 -6.97 6.68 -6.03
CA TYR A 209 -6.38 7.55 -5.01
C TYR A 209 -4.92 7.17 -4.78
N TRP A 210 -4.06 8.14 -4.47
CA TRP A 210 -2.67 7.85 -4.11
C TRP A 210 -2.04 8.92 -3.23
N THR A 211 -1.00 8.53 -2.51
CA THR A 211 -0.10 9.43 -1.76
C THR A 211 1.12 9.80 -2.59
N ASP A 212 1.53 11.06 -2.51
CA ASP A 212 2.79 11.56 -3.07
C ASP A 212 3.63 12.18 -1.94
N ARG A 213 4.92 11.84 -1.89
CA ARG A 213 5.91 12.51 -1.03
C ARG A 213 6.55 13.70 -1.75
N GLY A 214 7.41 14.43 -1.04
CA GLY A 214 8.14 15.57 -1.60
C GLY A 214 7.49 16.93 -1.39
N ASP A 215 7.99 17.94 -2.08
CA ASP A 215 7.71 19.33 -1.79
C ASP A 215 6.35 19.83 -2.34
N PRO A 216 5.65 20.70 -1.57
CA PRO A 216 4.50 21.44 -2.07
C PRO A 216 4.82 22.26 -3.35
N PRO A 217 3.85 22.50 -4.25
CA PRO A 217 2.42 22.24 -4.07
C PRO A 217 1.97 20.85 -4.49
N ARG A 218 2.84 20.02 -5.11
CA ARG A 218 2.42 18.72 -5.67
C ARG A 218 2.79 17.53 -4.78
N GLY A 219 3.88 17.61 -4.02
CA GLY A 219 4.27 16.58 -3.05
C GLY A 219 3.58 16.77 -1.70
N ASN A 220 3.78 15.77 -0.83
CA ASN A 220 3.20 15.70 0.50
C ASN A 220 1.67 15.88 0.47
N SER A 221 1.05 15.08 -0.39
CA SER A 221 -0.34 15.20 -0.80
C SER A 221 -1.05 13.84 -0.87
N VAL A 222 -2.38 13.89 -0.78
CA VAL A 222 -3.25 12.83 -1.31
C VAL A 222 -3.91 13.36 -2.55
N ASN A 223 -3.94 12.53 -3.58
CA ASN A 223 -4.45 12.86 -4.90
C ASN A 223 -5.54 11.87 -5.30
N ARG A 224 -6.43 12.28 -6.21
CA ARG A 224 -7.34 11.36 -6.91
C ARG A 224 -7.45 11.64 -8.39
N SER A 225 -7.91 10.65 -9.15
CA SER A 225 -8.32 10.81 -10.54
C SER A 225 -9.28 9.71 -10.99
N PRO A 226 -10.19 9.97 -11.93
CA PRO A 226 -11.00 8.90 -12.55
C PRO A 226 -10.11 7.85 -13.24
N MET A 227 -10.45 6.58 -13.06
CA MET A 227 -9.78 5.46 -13.73
C MET A 227 -10.03 5.49 -15.25
N ASP A 228 -11.26 5.86 -15.66
CA ASP A 228 -11.72 5.86 -17.06
C ASP A 228 -12.34 7.19 -17.47
N PRO A 229 -11.52 8.23 -17.72
CA PRO A 229 -12.03 9.53 -18.15
C PRO A 229 -12.60 9.44 -19.59
N PRO A 230 -13.74 10.12 -19.89
CA PRO A 230 -14.44 10.02 -21.17
C PRO A 230 -13.63 10.49 -22.40
N TYR A 231 -12.55 11.25 -22.19
CA TYR A 231 -11.66 11.74 -23.24
C TYR A 231 -10.20 11.32 -23.06
N GLY A 232 -9.93 10.30 -22.23
CA GLY A 232 -8.59 9.78 -21.97
C GLY A 232 -7.67 10.69 -21.16
N ARG A 233 -7.98 11.99 -21.03
CA ARG A 233 -7.19 12.92 -20.21
C ARG A 233 -7.41 12.67 -18.73
N ARG A 234 -6.34 12.27 -18.04
CA ARG A 234 -6.29 12.15 -16.58
C ARG A 234 -5.60 13.40 -16.01
N THR A 235 -6.30 14.11 -15.15
CA THR A 235 -5.72 15.22 -14.38
C THR A 235 -5.87 14.86 -12.90
N PRO A 236 -4.76 14.79 -12.14
CA PRO A 236 -4.83 14.65 -10.69
C PRO A 236 -5.54 15.82 -10.04
N GLU A 237 -6.44 15.53 -9.10
CA GLU A 237 -6.95 16.49 -8.13
C GLU A 237 -6.24 16.26 -6.79
N ILE A 238 -5.66 17.32 -6.23
CA ILE A 238 -5.04 17.27 -4.89
C ILE A 238 -6.14 17.47 -3.85
N LEU A 239 -6.32 16.47 -2.99
CA LEU A 239 -7.32 16.46 -1.93
C LEU A 239 -6.75 16.96 -0.60
N LEU A 240 -5.58 16.44 -0.24
CA LEU A 240 -4.87 16.80 0.99
C LEU A 240 -3.48 17.33 0.63
N THR A 241 -2.97 18.23 1.47
CA THR A 241 -1.61 18.80 1.36
C THR A 241 -0.99 18.88 2.76
N HIS A 242 0.31 19.21 2.83
CA HIS A 242 1.03 19.36 4.09
C HIS A 242 1.04 18.07 4.93
N LEU A 243 1.15 16.92 4.27
CA LEU A 243 1.62 15.69 4.91
C LEU A 243 3.11 15.81 5.23
N MET A 244 3.62 15.02 6.17
CA MET A 244 5.05 15.01 6.51
C MET A 244 5.68 13.69 6.06
N GLU A 245 5.95 13.59 4.76
CA GLU A 245 6.30 12.36 4.05
C GLU A 245 5.17 11.34 4.12
N GLY A 246 4.05 11.64 3.45
CA GLY A 246 2.86 10.76 3.40
C GLY A 246 3.18 9.38 2.84
N ILE A 247 2.73 8.31 3.51
CA ILE A 247 2.96 6.92 3.10
C ILE A 247 1.63 6.23 2.83
N GLY A 248 0.98 5.72 3.87
CA GLY A 248 -0.14 4.80 3.73
C GLY A 248 -1.45 5.52 3.46
N LEU A 249 -2.32 4.86 2.71
CA LEU A 249 -3.67 5.31 2.41
C LEU A 249 -4.63 4.13 2.58
N ALA A 250 -5.73 4.33 3.31
CA ALA A 250 -6.81 3.36 3.41
C ALA A 250 -8.15 4.04 3.18
N LEU A 251 -9.05 3.41 2.43
CA LEU A 251 -10.38 3.94 2.15
C LEU A 251 -11.46 3.22 2.97
N ASP A 252 -12.39 3.99 3.53
CA ASP A 252 -13.69 3.54 4.00
C ASP A 252 -14.75 4.03 3.03
N ARG A 253 -14.96 3.26 1.96
CA ARG A 253 -15.84 3.63 0.84
C ARG A 253 -17.30 3.77 1.27
N ASP A 254 -17.76 2.92 2.19
CA ASP A 254 -19.15 2.90 2.63
C ASP A 254 -19.50 4.18 3.42
N ALA A 255 -18.55 4.70 4.20
CA ALA A 255 -18.71 5.96 4.92
C ALA A 255 -18.18 7.20 4.17
N GLY A 256 -17.57 7.01 3.00
CA GLY A 256 -16.98 8.11 2.21
C GLY A 256 -15.78 8.78 2.89
N ARG A 257 -14.93 8.01 3.59
CA ARG A 257 -13.74 8.52 4.30
C ARG A 257 -12.43 7.91 3.79
N MET A 258 -11.33 8.63 3.97
CA MET A 258 -9.96 8.12 3.83
C MET A 258 -9.18 8.28 5.14
N TYR A 259 -8.18 7.42 5.31
CA TYR A 259 -7.21 7.48 6.39
C TYR A 259 -5.81 7.51 5.82
N VAL A 260 -4.94 8.35 6.39
CA VAL A 260 -3.60 8.62 5.84
C VAL A 260 -2.58 8.63 6.96
N THR A 261 -1.41 8.06 6.71
CA THR A 261 -0.27 8.08 7.62
C THR A 261 0.91 8.84 7.03
N ASP A 262 1.79 9.34 7.90
CA ASP A 262 3.04 9.97 7.48
C ASP A 262 4.23 9.62 8.38
N LEU A 263 5.44 9.92 7.92
CA LEU A 263 6.66 9.61 8.68
C LEU A 263 6.89 10.52 9.89
N ALA A 264 6.16 11.63 10.05
CA ALA A 264 6.17 12.40 11.31
C ALA A 264 5.35 11.74 12.42
N GLY A 265 4.57 10.73 12.07
CA GLY A 265 3.85 9.88 13.00
C GLY A 265 2.42 10.27 13.25
N ASN A 266 1.81 10.87 12.23
CA ASN A 266 0.42 11.30 12.27
C ASN A 266 -0.47 10.27 11.57
N VAL A 267 -1.69 10.13 12.08
CA VAL A 267 -2.79 9.45 11.40
C VAL A 267 -3.87 10.50 11.17
N TYR A 268 -4.26 10.71 9.92
CA TYR A 268 -5.31 11.64 9.53
C TYR A 268 -6.57 10.88 9.10
N ALA A 269 -7.73 11.49 9.30
CA ALA A 269 -8.95 11.17 8.57
C ALA A 269 -9.38 12.37 7.72
N ALA A 270 -10.03 12.12 6.60
CA ALA A 270 -10.72 13.12 5.80
C ALA A 270 -11.86 12.44 5.01
N ASP A 271 -12.80 13.23 4.48
CA ASP A 271 -13.77 12.73 3.52
C ASP A 271 -13.08 12.44 2.16
N LEU A 272 -13.68 11.59 1.32
CA LEU A 272 -13.12 11.21 0.00
C LEU A 272 -12.97 12.38 -1.00
N ASP A 273 -13.46 13.56 -0.67
CA ASP A 273 -13.25 14.82 -1.40
C ASP A 273 -12.18 15.74 -0.76
N GLY A 274 -11.50 15.27 0.29
CA GLY A 274 -10.46 16.00 1.01
C GLY A 274 -10.98 16.97 2.08
N SER A 275 -12.30 17.12 2.22
CA SER A 275 -12.89 17.94 3.27
C SER A 275 -12.84 17.27 4.65
N ASN A 276 -13.17 18.02 5.70
CA ASN A 276 -13.28 17.53 7.07
C ASN A 276 -12.03 16.80 7.60
N ARG A 277 -10.83 17.23 7.17
CA ARG A 277 -9.56 16.67 7.65
C ARG A 277 -9.43 16.83 9.17
N THR A 278 -9.15 15.73 9.86
CA THR A 278 -8.87 15.68 11.29
C THR A 278 -7.63 14.84 11.58
N GLU A 279 -6.96 15.11 12.71
CA GLU A 279 -5.86 14.31 13.25
C GLU A 279 -6.40 13.30 14.25
N ILE A 280 -6.24 12.01 13.96
CA ILE A 280 -6.64 10.91 14.85
C ILE A 280 -5.55 10.66 15.89
N LEU A 281 -4.30 10.59 15.43
CA LEU A 281 -3.11 10.44 16.27
C LEU A 281 -2.01 11.36 15.74
N VAL A 282 -1.13 11.82 16.63
CA VAL A 282 0.02 12.66 16.30
C VAL A 282 1.28 12.17 16.99
N LEU A 283 2.45 12.33 16.36
CA LEU A 283 3.78 12.07 16.95
C LEU A 283 3.97 10.64 17.53
N GLN A 284 3.51 9.61 16.82
CA GLN A 284 3.58 8.22 17.32
C GLN A 284 4.91 7.49 17.05
N GLY A 285 5.71 7.98 16.09
CA GLY A 285 6.86 7.29 15.47
C GLY A 285 6.75 7.34 13.94
N ASN A 286 7.70 6.82 13.17
CA ASN A 286 7.59 6.81 11.71
C ASN A 286 6.48 5.84 11.27
N LEU A 287 5.30 6.35 10.91
CA LEU A 287 4.17 5.52 10.50
C LEU A 287 4.23 5.22 9.00
N THR A 288 3.96 3.98 8.64
CA THR A 288 3.94 3.50 7.25
C THR A 288 2.54 3.04 6.90
N GLY A 289 2.32 1.81 6.47
CA GLY A 289 1.03 1.32 5.99
C GLY A 289 -0.09 1.41 7.02
N ILE A 290 -1.29 1.66 6.50
CA ILE A 290 -2.54 1.68 7.25
C ILE A 290 -3.55 0.79 6.52
N ALA A 291 -4.38 0.08 7.27
CA ALA A 291 -5.54 -0.64 6.75
C ALA A 291 -6.77 -0.29 7.60
N HIS A 292 -7.90 -0.02 6.93
CA HIS A 292 -9.20 0.14 7.57
C HIS A 292 -10.02 -1.15 7.44
N THR A 293 -10.75 -1.51 8.50
CA THR A 293 -11.66 -2.64 8.46
C THR A 293 -12.78 -2.53 9.49
N VAL A 294 -13.85 -3.31 9.28
CA VAL A 294 -14.95 -3.48 10.23
C VAL A 294 -14.90 -4.90 10.78
N LEU A 295 -14.57 -5.02 12.07
CA LEU A 295 -14.51 -6.32 12.74
C LEU A 295 -15.91 -6.77 13.18
N PRO A 296 -16.22 -8.08 13.13
CA PRO A 296 -17.44 -8.62 13.71
C PRO A 296 -17.53 -8.33 15.22
N ALA A 297 -18.76 -8.23 15.72
CA ALA A 297 -18.98 -8.06 17.16
C ALA A 297 -18.38 -9.22 17.95
N GLY A 298 -17.58 -8.91 18.98
CA GLY A 298 -16.94 -9.91 19.85
C GLY A 298 -15.58 -10.40 19.37
N THR A 299 -15.09 -9.98 18.19
CA THR A 299 -13.70 -10.22 17.77
C THR A 299 -12.76 -9.38 18.65
N SER A 300 -11.82 -10.04 19.33
CA SER A 300 -10.74 -9.39 20.06
C SER A 300 -9.59 -9.02 19.13
N VAL A 301 -8.97 -7.88 19.41
CA VAL A 301 -7.68 -7.42 18.88
C VAL A 301 -6.77 -7.16 20.06
#